data_AF-A0A2N3B8R8-F1
#
_entry.id   AF-A0A2N3B8R8-F1
#
_cell.length_a   1.000
_cell.length_b   1.000
_cell.length_c   1.000
_cell.angle_alpha   90.00
_cell.angle_beta   90.00
_cell.angle_gamma   90.00
#
_symmetry.space_group_name_H-M   'P 1'
#
loop_
_entity.id
_entity.type
_entity.pdbx_description
1 polymer ?
#
loop_
_entity_poly.entity_id
_entity_poly.type
_entity_poly.pdbx_seq_one_letter_code
_entity_poly.pdbx_strand_id
1 'polypeptide(L)'
;ALDGLAPSRLLAADAYAAAFEAVQAGGVSASSGGETVDGGKASGDGRQFGAMRYVETLRHMDAAIGEGVVRLDARGAVVSVRAVVRSVVVAGASVTRLLDALDVRRTSRRSRAILSALDGALGRIAGEVGLENANTNGKTR
;
A
#
# COMPACT_ATOMS: atom_id res chain seq x y z
N ALA A 1 4.87 -7.98 -10.95
CA ALA A 1 3.53 -8.29 -10.37
C ALA A 1 2.57 -7.12 -10.48
N LEU A 2 3.08 -5.88 -10.45
CA LEU A 2 2.33 -4.64 -10.67
C LEU A 2 2.43 -4.14 -12.12
N ASP A 3 3.07 -4.92 -13.00
CA ASP A 3 3.29 -4.57 -14.39
C ASP A 3 1.94 -4.44 -15.12
N GLY A 4 1.69 -3.26 -15.69
CA GLY A 4 0.43 -2.94 -16.37
C GLY A 4 -0.60 -2.18 -15.52
N LEU A 5 -0.29 -1.85 -14.27
CA LEU A 5 -1.10 -0.90 -13.48
C LEU A 5 -0.85 0.55 -13.91
N ALA A 6 -1.84 1.42 -13.73
CA ALA A 6 -1.69 2.84 -14.02
C ALA A 6 -0.63 3.50 -13.09
N PRO A 7 0.07 4.57 -13.54
CA PRO A 7 1.16 5.18 -12.76
C PRO A 7 0.78 5.58 -11.33
N SER A 8 -0.44 6.09 -11.12
CA SER A 8 -0.94 6.44 -9.79
C SER A 8 -1.09 5.24 -8.85
N ARG A 9 -1.24 4.02 -9.38
CA ARG A 9 -1.38 2.78 -8.60
C ARG A 9 -0.01 2.28 -8.17
N LEU A 10 1.00 2.48 -9.01
CA LEU A 10 2.40 2.24 -8.66
C LEU A 10 2.85 3.20 -7.56
N LEU A 11 2.57 4.50 -7.71
CA LEU A 11 2.86 5.50 -6.66
C LEU A 11 2.11 5.21 -5.36
N ALA A 12 0.87 4.73 -5.43
CA ALA A 12 0.12 4.32 -4.24
C ALA A 12 0.72 3.07 -3.57
N ALA A 13 1.22 2.11 -4.36
CA ALA A 13 1.91 0.94 -3.84
C ALA A 13 3.22 1.35 -3.13
N ASP A 14 4.01 2.24 -3.74
CA ASP A 14 5.24 2.76 -3.15
C ASP A 14 4.96 3.54 -1.85
N ALA A 15 3.93 4.38 -1.83
CA ALA A 15 3.51 5.11 -0.64
C ALA A 15 3.07 4.16 0.49
N TYR A 16 2.33 3.11 0.16
CA TYR A 16 1.92 2.09 1.12
C TYR A 16 3.12 1.32 1.68
N ALA A 17 4.04 0.87 0.81
CA ALA A 17 5.26 0.18 1.23
C ALA A 17 6.12 1.07 2.15
N ALA A 18 6.32 2.34 1.76
CA ALA A 18 7.09 3.30 2.54
C ALA A 18 6.46 3.58 3.91
N ALA A 19 5.14 3.74 3.98
CA ALA A 19 4.43 3.91 5.25
C ALA A 19 4.56 2.67 6.14
N PHE A 20 4.46 1.46 5.56
CA PHE A 20 4.61 0.21 6.29
C PHE A 20 6.03 0.03 6.85
N GLU A 21 7.05 0.25 6.03
CA GLU A 21 8.46 0.20 6.45
C GLU A 21 8.76 1.24 7.53
N ALA A 22 8.26 2.47 7.39
CA ALA A 22 8.43 3.52 8.40
C ALA A 22 7.79 3.13 9.73
N VAL A 23 6.62 2.50 9.73
CA VAL A 23 5.99 1.97 10.96
C VAL A 23 6.82 0.84 11.57
N GLN A 24 7.30 -0.10 10.77
CA GLN A 24 8.16 -1.21 11.26
C GLN A 24 9.49 -0.72 11.82
N ALA A 25 10.08 0.32 11.22
CA ALA A 25 11.29 0.96 11.70
C ALA A 25 11.09 1.83 12.95
N GLY A 26 9.90 1.82 13.56
CA GLY A 26 9.59 2.61 14.76
C GLY A 26 9.40 4.09 14.49
N GLY A 27 9.07 4.47 13.25
CA GLY A 27 8.84 5.85 12.83
C GLY A 27 10.09 6.69 12.60
N VAL A 28 11.25 6.05 12.54
CA VAL A 28 12.48 6.74 12.19
C VAL A 28 12.43 6.99 10.68
N SER A 29 12.00 8.19 10.27
CA SER A 29 12.14 8.61 8.88
C SER A 29 13.59 8.38 8.46
N ALA A 30 13.80 7.57 7.43
CA ALA A 30 14.93 7.76 6.55
C ALA A 30 14.76 9.17 5.98
N SER A 31 15.50 10.13 6.53
CA SER A 31 15.50 11.52 6.10
C SER A 31 15.96 11.56 4.64
N SER A 32 15.05 11.62 3.69
CA SER A 32 15.35 12.16 2.36
C SER A 32 15.63 13.65 2.57
N GLY A 33 16.89 14.03 2.36
CA GLY A 33 17.48 15.26 2.87
C GLY A 33 16.87 16.56 2.38
N GLY A 34 17.14 17.61 3.16
CA GLY A 34 16.91 18.99 2.75
C GLY A 34 16.46 19.95 3.85
N GLU A 35 17.06 19.94 5.05
CA GLU A 35 17.34 21.19 5.79
C GLU A 35 18.21 20.90 7.03
N THR A 36 19.42 21.46 7.04
CA THR A 36 20.20 21.62 8.27
C THR A 36 19.52 22.69 9.12
N VAL A 37 18.73 22.27 10.11
CA VAL A 37 18.33 23.16 11.19
C VAL A 37 19.43 23.12 12.23
N ASP A 38 20.29 24.13 12.17
CA ASP A 38 21.26 24.46 13.18
C ASP A 38 20.54 24.79 14.50
N GLY A 39 21.02 24.23 15.60
CA GLY A 39 20.61 24.61 16.94
C GLY A 39 19.49 23.77 17.57
N GLY A 40 19.88 22.99 18.59
CA GLY A 40 18.96 22.59 19.66
C GLY A 40 18.61 21.11 19.67
N LYS A 41 19.28 20.39 20.58
CA LYS A 41 18.90 19.10 21.19
C LYS A 41 17.52 18.58 20.71
N ALA A 42 17.50 17.72 19.69
CA ALA A 42 16.30 17.02 19.26
C ALA A 42 15.89 16.01 20.36
N SER A 43 15.05 16.49 21.29
CA SER A 43 14.37 15.68 22.30
C SER A 43 13.61 14.52 21.63
N GLY A 44 13.57 13.37 22.30
CA GLY A 44 12.93 12.14 21.82
C GLY A 44 11.46 12.28 21.37
N ASP A 45 10.81 13.39 21.71
CA ASP A 45 9.44 13.73 21.33
C ASP A 45 9.25 13.83 19.82
N GLY A 46 10.18 14.45 19.08
CA GLY A 46 10.06 14.60 17.62
C GLY A 46 10.05 13.26 16.86
N ARG A 47 10.72 12.24 17.41
CA ARG A 47 10.72 10.88 16.83
C ARG A 47 9.41 10.15 17.11
N GLN A 48 8.81 10.35 18.29
CA GLN A 48 7.50 9.80 18.63
C GLN A 48 6.38 10.42 17.78
N PHE A 49 6.43 11.73 17.51
CA PHE A 49 5.47 12.38 16.61
C PHE A 49 5.60 11.92 15.16
N GLY A 50 6.83 11.69 14.67
CA GLY A 50 7.08 11.10 13.35
C GLY A 50 6.47 9.70 13.21
N ALA A 51 6.68 8.83 14.21
CA ALA A 51 6.10 7.49 14.25
C ALA A 51 4.57 7.49 14.23
N MET A 52 3.95 8.36 15.03
CA MET A 52 2.49 8.46 15.08
C MET A 52 1.90 8.85 13.73
N ARG A 53 2.54 9.78 13.00
CA ARG A 53 2.08 10.21 11.67
C ARG A 53 2.11 9.06 10.65
N TYR A 54 3.15 8.22 10.64
CA TYR A 54 3.19 7.06 9.73
C TYR A 54 2.19 5.97 10.13
N VAL A 55 1.98 5.74 11.43
CA VAL A 55 0.96 4.81 11.93
C VAL A 55 -0.43 5.27 11.52
N GLU A 56 -0.73 6.55 11.66
CA GLU A 56 -2.00 7.14 11.24
C GLU A 56 -2.16 7.04 9.72
N THR A 57 -1.15 7.43 8.94
CA THR A 57 -1.16 7.31 7.48
C THR A 57 -1.43 5.87 7.03
N LEU A 58 -0.74 4.89 7.63
CA LEU A 58 -0.95 3.48 7.31
C LEU A 58 -2.35 3.01 7.69
N ARG A 59 -2.90 3.47 8.82
CA ARG A 59 -4.29 3.18 9.22
C ARG A 59 -5.30 3.73 8.21
N HIS A 60 -5.11 4.95 7.73
CA HIS A 60 -5.95 5.56 6.70
C HIS A 60 -5.91 4.75 5.39
N MET A 61 -4.71 4.37 4.94
CA MET A 61 -4.58 3.51 3.76
C MET A 61 -5.22 2.13 3.97
N ASP A 62 -5.04 1.49 5.13
CA ASP A 62 -5.66 0.20 5.46
C ASP A 62 -7.18 0.28 5.57
N ALA A 63 -7.72 1.43 6.02
CA ALA A 63 -9.13 1.72 6.03
C ALA A 63 -9.67 1.92 4.60
N ALA A 64 -8.93 2.61 3.73
CA ALA A 64 -9.29 2.80 2.32
C ALA A 64 -9.35 1.47 1.55
N ILE A 65 -8.47 0.50 1.86
CA ILE A 65 -8.54 -0.87 1.32
C ILE A 65 -9.82 -1.60 1.78
N GLY A 66 -10.35 -1.26 2.95
CA GLY A 66 -11.57 -1.81 3.53
C GLY A 66 -11.50 -3.32 3.86
N GLU A 67 -12.62 -3.87 4.29
CA GLU A 67 -12.77 -5.28 4.69
C GLU A 67 -13.13 -6.22 3.51
N GLY A 68 -12.75 -5.83 2.29
CA GLY A 68 -13.04 -6.61 1.09
C GLY A 68 -12.36 -7.98 1.10
N VAL A 69 -12.99 -8.97 0.46
CA VAL A 69 -12.43 -10.31 0.28
C VAL A 69 -12.48 -10.77 -1.18
N VAL A 70 -11.49 -11.55 -1.58
CA VAL A 70 -11.41 -12.22 -2.88
C VAL A 70 -11.78 -13.68 -2.69
N ARG A 71 -12.88 -14.11 -3.31
CA ARG A 71 -13.28 -15.53 -3.36
C ARG A 71 -12.55 -16.22 -4.51
N LEU A 72 -11.69 -17.17 -4.18
CA LEU A 72 -10.85 -17.87 -5.15
C LEU A 72 -11.51 -19.15 -5.66
N ASP A 73 -12.41 -19.76 -4.89
CA ASP A 73 -13.18 -20.92 -5.33
C ASP A 73 -14.56 -21.00 -4.69
N ALA A 74 -15.36 -21.96 -5.16
CA ALA A 74 -16.67 -22.27 -4.61
C ALA A 74 -16.60 -23.07 -3.29
N ARG A 75 -15.42 -23.59 -2.93
CA ARG A 75 -15.18 -24.41 -1.73
C ARG A 75 -14.84 -23.56 -0.50
N GLY A 76 -14.67 -22.25 -0.66
CA GLY A 76 -14.50 -21.31 0.44
C GLY A 76 -13.07 -20.77 0.61
N ALA A 77 -12.18 -20.95 -0.37
CA ALA A 77 -10.90 -20.24 -0.35
C ALA A 77 -11.13 -18.73 -0.49
N VAL A 78 -11.03 -18.00 0.63
CA VAL A 78 -11.25 -16.57 0.74
C VAL A 78 -9.99 -15.92 1.27
N VAL A 79 -9.51 -14.88 0.59
CA VAL A 79 -8.39 -14.06 1.05
C VAL A 79 -8.82 -12.61 1.20
N SER A 80 -8.41 -11.93 2.26
CA SER A 80 -8.72 -10.52 2.41
C SER A 80 -7.91 -9.69 1.41
N VAL A 81 -8.51 -8.62 0.90
CA VAL A 81 -7.86 -7.71 -0.04
C VAL A 81 -6.64 -7.04 0.63
N ARG A 82 -6.75 -6.72 1.93
CA ARG A 82 -5.63 -6.20 2.73
C ARG A 82 -4.45 -7.17 2.78
N ALA A 83 -4.70 -8.46 2.98
CA ALA A 83 -3.63 -9.47 2.96
C ALA A 83 -2.98 -9.60 1.58
N VAL A 84 -3.77 -9.50 0.50
CA VAL A 84 -3.24 -9.46 -0.87
C VAL A 84 -2.32 -8.25 -1.06
N VAL A 85 -2.77 -7.05 -0.71
CA VAL A 85 -1.97 -5.81 -0.84
C VAL A 85 -0.67 -5.95 -0.06
N ARG A 86 -0.71 -6.31 1.22
CA ARG A 86 0.51 -6.48 2.04
C ARG A 86 1.46 -7.52 1.45
N SER A 87 0.94 -8.66 1.01
CA SER A 87 1.79 -9.72 0.45
C SER A 87 2.47 -9.29 -0.85
N VAL A 88 1.76 -8.58 -1.74
CA VAL A 88 2.31 -8.18 -3.04
C VAL A 88 3.18 -6.93 -2.93
N VAL A 89 2.74 -5.93 -2.16
CA VAL A 89 3.37 -4.61 -2.08
C VAL A 89 4.50 -4.56 -1.06
N VAL A 90 4.30 -5.13 0.13
CA VAL A 90 5.31 -5.11 1.21
C VAL A 90 6.25 -6.31 1.06
N ALA A 91 5.71 -7.52 0.96
CA ALA A 91 6.53 -8.74 0.89
C ALA A 91 7.04 -9.07 -0.52
N GLY A 92 6.69 -8.27 -1.54
CA GLY A 92 7.13 -8.48 -2.92
C GLY A 92 6.66 -9.81 -3.53
N ALA A 93 5.61 -10.42 -3.00
CA ALA A 93 5.13 -11.72 -3.46
C ALA A 93 4.50 -11.60 -4.85
N SER A 94 4.79 -12.57 -5.72
CA SER A 94 4.05 -12.72 -6.98
C SER A 94 2.65 -13.30 -6.72
N VAL A 95 1.68 -12.95 -7.56
CA VAL A 95 0.33 -13.55 -7.52
C VAL A 95 0.39 -15.08 -7.60
N THR A 96 1.35 -15.61 -8.36
CA THR A 96 1.60 -17.05 -8.45
C THR A 96 2.00 -17.65 -7.10
N ARG A 97 2.97 -17.05 -6.40
CA ARG A 97 3.37 -17.50 -5.05
C ARG A 97 2.24 -17.40 -4.05
N LEU A 98 1.41 -16.35 -4.16
CA LEU A 98 0.25 -16.17 -3.28
C LEU A 98 -0.79 -17.28 -3.49
N LEU A 99 -1.07 -17.67 -4.74
CA LEU A 99 -1.98 -18.78 -5.04
C LEU A 99 -1.44 -20.13 -4.55
N ASP A 100 -0.13 -20.34 -4.61
CA ASP A 100 0.50 -21.55 -4.08
C ASP A 100 0.41 -21.63 -2.56
N ALA A 101 0.68 -20.52 -1.87
CA ALA A 101 0.59 -20.44 -0.42
C ALA A 101 -0.83 -20.69 0.10
N LEU A 102 -1.84 -20.41 -0.73
CA LEU A 102 -3.25 -20.67 -0.43
C LEU A 102 -3.70 -22.09 -0.82
N ASP A 103 -2.80 -22.92 -1.36
CA ASP A 103 -3.10 -24.25 -1.92
C ASP A 103 -4.26 -24.24 -2.95
N VAL A 104 -4.34 -23.14 -3.72
CA VAL A 104 -5.39 -22.95 -4.71
C VAL A 104 -4.83 -23.18 -6.11
N ARG A 105 -5.48 -24.07 -6.89
CA ARG A 105 -5.09 -24.32 -8.29
C ARG A 105 -4.92 -23.01 -9.07
N ARG A 106 -3.75 -22.83 -9.68
CA ARG A 106 -3.44 -21.67 -10.53
C ARG A 106 -4.32 -21.68 -11.77
N THR A 107 -5.12 -20.61 -11.94
CA THR A 107 -5.92 -20.40 -13.15
C THR A 107 -5.92 -18.93 -13.50
N SER A 108 -6.02 -18.60 -14.80
CA SER A 108 -6.05 -17.21 -15.26
C SER A 108 -7.21 -16.41 -14.66
N ARG A 109 -8.33 -17.07 -14.33
CA ARG A 109 -9.49 -16.46 -13.66
C ARG A 109 -9.13 -15.99 -12.24
N ARG A 110 -8.45 -16.84 -11.47
CA ARG A 110 -8.06 -16.53 -10.09
C ARG A 110 -6.96 -15.48 -10.03
N SER A 111 -5.97 -15.59 -10.92
CA SER A 111 -4.94 -14.55 -11.04
C SER A 111 -5.57 -13.19 -11.39
N ARG A 112 -6.53 -13.16 -12.34
CA ARG A 112 -7.28 -11.93 -12.65
C ARG A 112 -8.11 -11.41 -11.49
N ALA A 113 -8.73 -12.27 -10.69
CA ALA A 113 -9.48 -11.85 -9.50
C ALA A 113 -8.57 -11.16 -8.47
N ILE A 114 -7.38 -11.73 -8.21
CA ILE A 114 -6.38 -11.13 -7.32
C ILE A 114 -5.88 -9.79 -7.88
N LEU A 115 -5.53 -9.74 -9.17
CA LEU A 115 -5.05 -8.51 -9.82
C LEU A 115 -6.12 -7.42 -9.84
N SER A 116 -7.38 -7.76 -10.09
CA SER A 116 -8.49 -6.81 -10.06
C SER A 116 -8.75 -6.27 -8.65
N ALA A 117 -8.65 -7.13 -7.63
CA ALA A 117 -8.76 -6.70 -6.24
C ALA A 117 -7.60 -5.80 -5.82
N LEU A 118 -6.39 -6.11 -6.28
CA LEU A 118 -5.18 -5.31 -6.04
C LEU A 118 -5.29 -3.93 -6.71
N ASP A 119 -5.68 -3.88 -7.98
CA ASP A 119 -5.89 -2.62 -8.71
C ASP A 119 -6.95 -1.73 -8.03
N GLY A 120 -8.10 -2.31 -7.67
CA GLY A 120 -9.15 -1.57 -6.96
C GLY A 120 -8.76 -1.12 -5.55
N ALA A 121 -7.87 -1.85 -4.87
CA ALA A 121 -7.33 -1.42 -3.58
C ALA A 121 -6.32 -0.29 -3.73
N LEU A 122 -5.39 -0.41 -4.69
CA LEU A 122 -4.40 0.63 -4.98
C LEU A 122 -5.04 1.91 -5.52
N GLY A 123 -6.14 1.81 -6.28
CA GLY A 123 -6.93 2.98 -6.67
C GLY A 123 -7.53 3.72 -5.46
N ARG A 124 -8.04 2.99 -4.46
CA ARG A 124 -8.56 3.60 -3.23
C ARG A 124 -7.48 4.23 -2.37
N ILE A 125 -6.32 3.58 -2.27
CA ILE A 125 -5.14 4.18 -1.62
C ILE A 125 -4.73 5.45 -2.38
N ALA A 126 -4.65 5.40 -3.72
CA ALA A 126 -4.32 6.56 -4.55
C ALA A 126 -5.29 7.74 -4.31
N GLY A 127 -6.59 7.45 -4.15
CA GLY A 127 -7.59 8.44 -3.77
C GLY A 127 -7.32 9.03 -2.39
N GLU A 128 -7.07 8.19 -1.38
CA GLU A 128 -6.79 8.60 0.00
C GLU A 128 -5.55 9.50 0.12
N VAL A 129 -4.49 9.21 -0.64
CA VAL A 129 -3.28 10.03 -0.65
C VAL A 129 -3.29 11.17 -1.69
N GLY A 130 -4.42 11.41 -2.35
CA GLY A 130 -4.59 12.53 -3.30
C GLY A 130 -3.87 12.37 -4.63
N LEU A 131 -3.38 11.17 -4.98
CA LEU A 131 -2.68 10.88 -6.23
C LEU A 131 -3.60 10.86 -7.46
N GLU A 132 -4.92 10.76 -7.27
CA GLU A 132 -5.90 10.81 -8.37
C GLU A 132 -6.25 12.25 -8.80
N ASN A 133 -6.11 13.24 -7.91
CA ASN A 133 -6.42 14.65 -8.20
C ASN A 133 -5.24 15.43 -8.82
N ALA A 134 -4.03 14.88 -8.78
CA ALA A 134 -2.87 15.48 -9.43
C ALA A 134 -3.00 15.53 -10.97
N ASN A 135 -3.86 14.71 -11.55
CA ASN A 135 -4.05 14.63 -13.01
C ASN A 135 -5.23 15.50 -13.53
N THR A 136 -6.08 16.04 -12.64
CA THR A 136 -7.21 16.91 -13.00
C THR A 136 -6.94 18.40 -12.79
N ASN A 137 -5.96 18.76 -11.96
CA ASN A 137 -5.57 20.16 -11.73
C ASN A 137 -4.67 20.77 -12.82
N GLY A 138 -4.38 20.04 -13.91
CA GLY A 138 -3.74 20.58 -15.13
C GLY A 138 -4.67 21.39 -16.04
N LYS A 139 -5.93 21.61 -15.65
CA LYS A 139 -6.88 22.50 -16.36
C LYS A 139 -7.44 23.56 -15.43
N THR A 140 -6.62 24.52 -15.03
CA THR A 140 -7.07 25.86 -14.63
C THR A 140 -5.95 26.87 -14.81
N ARG A 141 -5.76 27.33 -16.05
CA ARG A 141 -5.89 28.74 -16.48
C ARG A 141 -5.29 28.94 -17.86
#